data_AF-A0A3P6T7D0-F1
#
_entry.id   AF-A0A3P6T7D0-F1
#
_cell.length_a   1.000
_cell.length_b   1.000
_cell.length_c   1.000
_cell.angle_alpha   90.00
_cell.angle_beta   90.00
_cell.angle_gamma   90.00
#
_symmetry.space_group_name_H-M   'P 1'
#
loop_
_entity.id
_entity.type
_entity.pdbx_description
1 polymer ?
#
loop_
_entity_poly.entity_id
_entity_poly.type
_entity_poly.pdbx_seq_one_letter_code
_entity_poly.pdbx_strand_id
1 'polypeptide(L)'
;MGRVTCANVLSDLYAMGVVNCDNMLMLLGVAVDLDEQERNVIVRMFIEGFKDAADAAGTKVRGGQTVRCPWLLLGGVATSVANDKEIIMVDRARPGDVLVLTKPLGGQVAVNSYEWLKKKNGRVEEY
;
A
#
# COMPACT_ATOMS: atom_id res chain seq x y z
N MET A 1 -7.76 -4.31 -0.80
CA MET A 1 -6.50 -4.19 -0.03
C MET A 1 -5.26 -4.43 -0.89
N GLY A 2 -5.13 -5.54 -1.63
CA GLY A 2 -3.97 -5.81 -2.50
C GLY A 2 -3.49 -4.64 -3.36
N ARG A 3 -4.38 -4.07 -4.19
CA ARG A 3 -4.07 -2.90 -5.04
C ARG A 3 -3.62 -1.68 -4.24
N VAL A 4 -4.30 -1.39 -3.12
CA VAL A 4 -3.99 -0.26 -2.25
C VAL A 4 -2.60 -0.41 -1.63
N THR A 5 -2.27 -1.62 -1.16
CA THR A 5 -0.95 -1.89 -0.57
C THR A 5 0.16 -1.78 -1.60
N CYS A 6 -0.03 -2.32 -2.81
CA CYS A 6 0.95 -2.16 -3.88
C CYS A 6 1.19 -0.69 -4.21
N ALA A 7 0.12 0.10 -4.36
CA ALA A 7 0.22 1.55 -4.59
C ALA A 7 0.91 2.30 -3.43
N ASN A 8 0.73 1.84 -2.19
CA ASN A 8 1.43 2.39 -1.02
C ASN A 8 2.92 2.00 -1.00
N VAL A 9 3.29 0.78 -1.43
CA VAL A 9 4.69 0.37 -1.53
C VAL A 9 5.42 1.17 -2.62
N LEU A 10 4.73 1.45 -3.74
CA LEU A 10 5.30 2.22 -4.85
C LEU A 10 5.36 3.73 -4.56
N SER A 11 4.53 4.26 -3.65
CA SER A 11 4.44 5.72 -3.46
C SER A 11 5.75 6.35 -3.00
N ASP A 12 6.54 5.63 -2.21
CA ASP A 12 7.81 6.15 -1.69
C ASP A 12 8.86 6.28 -2.81
N LEU A 13 8.83 5.35 -3.78
CA LEU A 13 9.67 5.41 -4.97
C LEU A 13 9.29 6.64 -5.83
N TYR A 14 7.98 6.85 -6.02
CA TYR A 14 7.47 8.02 -6.75
C TYR A 14 7.72 9.35 -6.03
N ALA A 15 7.76 9.36 -4.70
CA ALA A 15 8.10 10.56 -3.92
C ALA A 15 9.55 11.00 -4.14
N MET A 16 10.45 10.07 -4.47
CA MET A 16 11.83 10.35 -4.87
C MET A 16 11.97 10.72 -6.35
N GLY A 17 10.87 10.91 -7.09
CA GLY A 17 10.88 11.22 -8.52
C GLY A 17 11.18 10.03 -9.44
N VAL A 18 11.44 8.85 -8.88
CA VAL A 18 11.76 7.65 -9.65
C VAL A 18 10.45 7.05 -10.16
N VAL A 19 10.24 7.07 -11.48
CA VAL A 19 8.98 6.62 -12.12
C VAL A 19 8.95 5.15 -12.49
N ASN A 20 10.13 4.52 -12.67
CA ASN A 20 10.26 3.13 -13.07
C ASN A 20 10.57 2.26 -11.86
N CYS A 21 9.93 1.09 -11.75
CA CYS A 21 10.22 0.12 -10.72
C CYS A 21 10.71 -1.19 -11.35
N ASP A 22 11.95 -1.58 -11.10
CA ASP A 22 12.57 -2.75 -11.71
C ASP A 22 12.11 -4.07 -11.09
N ASN A 23 11.78 -4.03 -9.80
CA ASN A 23 11.43 -5.22 -9.04
C ASN A 23 10.51 -4.90 -7.86
N MET A 24 9.50 -5.77 -7.66
CA MET A 24 8.71 -5.79 -6.44
C MET A 24 8.80 -7.13 -5.71
N LEU A 25 8.80 -7.08 -4.38
CA LEU A 25 8.59 -8.22 -3.49
C LEU A 25 7.33 -8.00 -2.67
N MET A 26 6.54 -9.05 -2.45
CA MET A 26 5.35 -8.97 -1.60
C MET A 26 5.62 -9.56 -0.22
N LEU A 27 5.20 -8.87 0.84
CA LEU A 27 5.31 -9.33 2.22
C LEU A 27 3.90 -9.55 2.78
N LEU A 28 3.61 -10.78 3.20
CA LEU A 28 2.28 -11.17 3.66
C LEU A 28 2.36 -11.84 5.04
N GLY A 29 1.69 -11.26 6.01
CA GLY A 29 1.43 -11.86 7.31
C GLY A 29 0.00 -12.40 7.34
N VAL A 30 -0.16 -13.72 7.45
CA VAL A 30 -1.47 -14.38 7.51
C VAL A 30 -1.86 -14.55 8.96
N ALA A 31 -3.01 -14.00 9.33
CA ALA A 31 -3.57 -14.15 10.67
C ALA A 31 -3.73 -15.64 11.05
N VAL A 32 -3.36 -15.98 12.28
CA VAL A 32 -3.49 -17.36 12.80
C VAL A 32 -4.93 -17.79 13.01
N ASP A 33 -5.82 -16.84 13.29
CA ASP A 33 -7.22 -17.09 13.62
C ASP A 33 -8.12 -17.28 12.39
N LEU A 34 -7.59 -17.09 11.17
CA LEU A 34 -8.34 -17.35 9.94
C LEU A 34 -8.45 -18.85 9.68
N ASP A 35 -9.67 -19.30 9.40
CA ASP A 35 -9.86 -20.66 8.92
C ASP A 35 -9.23 -20.87 7.54
N GLU A 36 -9.10 -22.13 7.13
CA GLU A 36 -8.43 -22.47 5.86
C GLU A 36 -9.16 -21.93 4.63
N GLN A 37 -10.49 -21.92 4.63
CA GLN A 37 -11.28 -21.45 3.49
C GLN A 37 -11.17 -19.93 3.36
N GLU A 38 -11.38 -19.20 4.46
CA GLU A 38 -11.21 -17.76 4.55
C GLU A 38 -9.80 -17.35 4.14
N ARG A 39 -8.78 -18.01 4.71
CA ARG A 39 -7.38 -17.77 4.37
C ARG A 39 -7.15 -17.91 2.87
N ASN A 40 -7.60 -19.00 2.25
CA ASN A 40 -7.34 -19.27 0.84
C ASN A 40 -7.99 -18.21 -0.05
N VAL A 41 -9.20 -17.76 0.28
CA VAL A 41 -9.89 -16.68 -0.45
C VAL A 41 -9.17 -15.35 -0.27
N ILE A 42 -8.91 -14.94 0.97
CA ILE A 42 -8.29 -13.65 1.30
C ILE A 42 -6.91 -13.52 0.68
N VAL A 43 -6.06 -14.54 0.86
CA VAL A 43 -4.68 -14.54 0.34
C VAL A 43 -4.68 -14.47 -1.18
N ARG A 44 -5.55 -15.25 -1.86
CA ARG A 44 -5.66 -15.20 -3.32
C ARG A 44 -6.04 -13.80 -3.80
N MET A 45 -7.08 -13.20 -3.23
CA MET A 45 -7.54 -11.85 -3.61
C MET A 45 -6.49 -10.77 -3.33
N PHE A 46 -5.68 -10.93 -2.28
CA PHE A 46 -4.59 -10.00 -1.97
C PHE A 46 -3.47 -10.09 -3.01
N ILE A 47 -3.05 -11.31 -3.36
CA ILE A 47 -2.03 -11.55 -4.39
C ILE A 47 -2.51 -11.01 -5.74
N GLU A 48 -3.73 -11.35 -6.15
CA GLU A 48 -4.32 -10.88 -7.41
C GLU A 48 -4.36 -9.35 -7.48
N GLY A 49 -4.85 -8.70 -6.43
CA GLY A 49 -4.91 -7.24 -6.37
C GLY A 49 -3.52 -6.60 -6.33
N PHE A 50 -2.56 -7.18 -5.62
CA PHE A 50 -1.20 -6.63 -5.57
C PHE A 50 -0.52 -6.75 -6.95
N LYS A 51 -0.68 -7.90 -7.61
CA LYS A 51 -0.17 -8.14 -8.96
C LYS A 51 -0.80 -7.20 -9.98
N ASP A 52 -2.12 -7.02 -9.95
CA ASP A 52 -2.84 -6.12 -10.87
C ASP A 52 -2.32 -4.68 -10.79
N ALA A 53 -2.11 -4.17 -9.58
CA ALA A 53 -1.52 -2.83 -9.40
C ALA A 53 -0.05 -2.75 -9.84
N ALA A 54 0.75 -3.79 -9.61
CA ALA A 54 2.13 -3.86 -10.08
C ALA A 54 2.20 -3.89 -11.61
N ASP A 55 1.34 -4.69 -12.25
CA ASP A 55 1.23 -4.78 -13.72
C ASP A 55 0.80 -3.43 -14.32
N ALA A 56 -0.16 -2.74 -13.70
CA ALA A 56 -0.58 -1.40 -14.11
C ALA A 56 0.53 -0.34 -13.94
N ALA A 57 1.42 -0.52 -12.96
CA ALA A 57 2.60 0.32 -12.75
C ALA A 57 3.79 -0.05 -13.64
N GLY A 58 3.65 -1.03 -14.55
CA GLY A 58 4.70 -1.45 -15.46
C GLY A 58 5.82 -2.28 -14.80
N THR A 59 5.58 -2.82 -13.61
CA THR A 59 6.55 -3.65 -12.88
C THR A 59 6.03 -5.06 -12.65
N LYS A 60 6.84 -5.92 -12.01
CA LYS A 60 6.48 -7.31 -11.71
C LYS A 60 6.84 -7.67 -10.28
N VAL A 61 5.93 -8.40 -9.65
CA VAL A 61 6.20 -9.07 -8.37
C VAL A 61 7.00 -10.34 -8.67
N ARG A 62 8.29 -10.36 -8.31
CA ARG A 62 9.20 -11.49 -8.61
C ARG A 62 9.43 -12.43 -7.44
N GLY A 63 8.88 -12.12 -6.28
CA GLY A 63 9.02 -12.95 -5.09
C GLY A 63 8.32 -12.32 -3.90
N GLY A 64 8.60 -12.87 -2.73
CA GLY A 64 8.00 -12.42 -1.50
C GLY A 64 8.17 -13.42 -0.37
N GLN A 65 7.66 -13.05 0.79
CA GLN A 65 7.63 -13.92 1.96
C GLN A 65 6.23 -13.91 2.56
N THR A 66 5.76 -15.10 2.92
CA THR A 66 4.50 -15.28 3.64
C THR A 66 4.77 -15.94 4.97
N VAL A 67 4.28 -15.34 6.06
CA VAL A 67 4.43 -15.87 7.42
C VAL A 67 3.09 -15.93 8.12
N ARG A 68 2.97 -16.81 9.12
CA ARG A 68 1.86 -16.76 10.07
C ARG A 68 2.18 -15.75 11.18
N CYS A 69 1.22 -14.91 11.53
CA CYS A 69 1.37 -13.95 12.62
C CYS A 69 0.00 -13.61 13.25
N PRO A 70 -0.05 -12.91 14.40
CA PRO A 70 -1.32 -12.59 15.06
C PRO A 70 -2.29 -11.74 14.24
N TRP A 71 -1.77 -10.91 13.33
CA TRP A 71 -2.56 -9.98 12.53
C TRP A 71 -2.41 -10.22 11.04
N LEU A 72 -3.43 -9.83 10.27
CA LEU A 72 -3.37 -9.86 8.81
C LEU A 72 -2.58 -8.63 8.32
N LEU A 73 -1.37 -8.85 7.83
CA LEU A 73 -0.46 -7.80 7.39
C LEU A 73 -0.20 -7.96 5.88
N LEU A 74 -0.19 -6.85 5.15
CA LEU A 74 0.19 -6.83 3.75
C LEU A 74 1.13 -5.65 3.51
N GLY A 75 2.25 -5.93 2.86
CA GLY A 75 3.25 -4.95 2.49
C GLY A 75 4.09 -5.44 1.32
N GLY A 76 5.23 -4.81 1.11
CA GLY A 76 6.14 -5.18 0.04
C GLY A 76 7.37 -4.30 0.00
N VAL A 77 8.21 -4.56 -0.98
CA VAL A 77 9.40 -3.79 -1.30
C VAL A 77 9.31 -3.41 -2.78
N ALA A 78 9.55 -2.15 -3.10
CA ALA A 78 9.79 -1.67 -4.45
C ALA A 78 11.28 -1.32 -4.57
N THR A 79 11.91 -1.73 -5.67
CA THR A 79 13.33 -1.46 -5.91
C THR A 79 13.52 -1.01 -7.34
N SER A 80 14.37 -0.02 -7.53
CA SER A 80 14.85 0.39 -8.86
C SER A 80 16.33 0.74 -8.80
N VAL A 81 17.01 0.52 -9.92
CA VAL A 81 18.34 1.05 -10.20
C VAL A 81 18.16 2.29 -11.06
N ALA A 82 18.49 3.44 -10.50
CA ALA A 82 18.31 4.73 -11.13
C ALA A 82 19.61 5.53 -11.15
N ASN A 83 19.79 6.36 -12.17
CA ASN A 83 20.85 7.35 -12.23
C ASN A 83 20.50 8.55 -11.35
N ASP A 84 21.52 9.32 -10.93
CA ASP A 84 21.33 10.54 -10.14
C ASP A 84 20.39 11.56 -10.80
N LYS A 85 20.26 11.54 -12.13
CA LYS A 85 19.35 12.41 -12.89
C LYS A 85 17.87 11.99 -12.79
N GLU A 86 17.62 10.74 -12.44
CA GLU A 86 16.27 10.16 -12.29
C GLU A 86 15.76 10.27 -10.84
N ILE A 87 16.64 10.67 -9.91
CA ILE A 87 16.34 10.82 -8.48
C ILE A 87 16.22 12.31 -8.13
N ILE A 88 15.13 12.67 -7.47
CA ILE A 88 14.90 14.00 -6.92
C ILE A 88 15.12 13.94 -5.40
N MET A 89 16.18 14.59 -4.93
CA MET A 89 16.46 14.69 -3.50
C MET A 89 15.44 15.58 -2.78
N VAL A 90 14.82 15.05 -1.72
CA VAL A 90 13.72 15.68 -0.98
C VAL A 90 14.25 16.56 0.17
N ASP A 91 15.20 17.44 -0.15
CA ASP A 91 15.91 18.28 0.84
C ASP A 91 16.13 19.73 0.38
N ARG A 92 15.55 20.13 -0.77
CA ARG A 92 15.87 21.40 -1.45
C ARG A 92 14.79 22.48 -1.34
N ALA A 93 13.81 22.33 -0.45
CA ALA A 93 12.76 23.32 -0.25
C ALA A 93 13.33 24.66 0.26
N ARG A 94 12.81 25.77 -0.24
CA ARG A 94 13.27 27.13 0.07
C ARG A 94 12.11 28.05 0.45
N PRO A 95 12.35 29.12 1.23
CA PRO A 95 11.34 30.15 1.44
C PRO A 95 10.83 30.72 0.12
N GLY A 96 9.50 30.76 -0.03
CA GLY A 96 8.83 31.17 -1.27
C GLY A 96 8.30 30.01 -2.12
N ASP A 97 8.70 28.76 -1.84
CA ASP A 97 8.13 27.59 -2.49
C ASP A 97 6.66 27.37 -2.09
N VAL A 98 5.90 26.70 -2.97
CA VAL A 98 4.49 26.36 -2.76
C VAL A 98 4.32 24.88 -2.45
N LEU A 99 3.32 24.55 -1.62
CA LEU A 99 2.97 23.17 -1.30
C LEU A 99 1.85 22.67 -2.20
N VAL A 100 2.05 21.52 -2.83
CA VAL A 100 1.06 20.88 -3.70
C VAL A 100 0.72 19.51 -3.16
N LEU A 101 -0.57 19.22 -3.04
CA LEU A 101 -1.09 17.92 -2.62
C LEU A 101 -1.85 17.27 -3.78
N THR A 102 -1.44 16.06 -4.16
CA THR A 102 -1.98 15.35 -5.35
C THR A 102 -3.14 14.42 -5.04
N LYS A 103 -3.45 14.19 -3.76
CA LYS A 103 -4.57 13.35 -3.31
C LYS A 103 -5.28 14.00 -2.11
N PRO A 104 -6.62 13.95 -2.03
CA PRO A 104 -7.33 14.52 -0.90
C PRO A 104 -7.00 13.79 0.41
N LEU A 105 -7.12 14.52 1.53
CA LEU A 105 -7.01 13.96 2.87
C LEU A 105 -8.30 13.24 3.30
N GLY A 106 -8.25 12.48 4.40
CA GLY A 106 -9.44 11.88 5.03
C GLY A 106 -9.62 10.37 4.84
N GLY A 107 -8.63 9.66 4.31
CA GLY A 107 -8.71 8.20 4.10
C GLY A 107 -9.08 7.41 5.36
N GLN A 108 -8.47 7.73 6.51
CA GLN A 108 -8.76 7.06 7.77
C GLN A 108 -10.20 7.29 8.25
N VAL A 109 -10.72 8.52 8.12
CA VAL A 109 -12.09 8.87 8.51
C VAL A 109 -13.09 8.08 7.66
N ALA A 110 -12.85 8.00 6.34
CA ALA A 110 -13.70 7.24 5.43
C ALA A 110 -13.74 5.74 5.78
N VAL A 111 -12.57 5.13 6.01
CA VAL A 111 -12.47 3.70 6.36
C VAL A 111 -13.15 3.40 7.70
N ASN A 112 -12.91 4.21 8.73
CA ASN A 112 -13.54 4.02 10.04
C ASN A 112 -15.06 4.20 10.00
N SER A 113 -15.54 5.23 9.28
CA SER A 113 -16.97 5.49 9.12
C SER A 113 -17.67 4.33 8.43
N TYR A 114 -17.06 3.75 7.39
CA TYR A 114 -17.57 2.57 6.72
C TYR A 114 -17.65 1.35 7.65
N GLU A 115 -16.61 1.11 8.44
CA GLU A 115 -16.61 0.01 9.42
C GLU A 115 -17.69 0.18 10.50
N TRP A 116 -17.93 1.40 10.99
CA TRP A 116 -19.00 1.68 11.95
C TRP A 116 -20.39 1.43 11.37
N LEU A 117 -20.63 1.87 10.13
CA LEU A 117 -21.88 1.61 9.42
C LEU A 117 -22.12 0.10 9.26
N LYS A 118 -21.09 -0.65 8.87
CA LYS A 118 -21.17 -2.11 8.71
C LYS A 118 -21.46 -2.82 10.03
N LYS A 119 -20.86 -2.37 11.13
CA LYS A 119 -21.04 -2.96 12.47
C LYS A 119 -22.29 -2.44 13.20
N LYS A 120 -23.05 -1.52 12.59
CA LYS A 120 -24.17 -0.80 13.24
C LYS A 120 -23.79 -0.21 14.60
N ASN A 121 -22.53 0.23 14.73
CA ASN A 121 -21.97 0.75 15.98
C ASN A 121 -21.42 2.15 15.73
N GLY A 122 -22.34 3.12 15.63
CA GLY A 122 -21.98 4.52 15.48
C GLY A 122 -21.33 5.02 16.76
N ARG A 123 -19.99 5.14 16.79
CA ARG A 123 -19.25 5.75 17.91
C ARG A 123 -19.26 7.28 17.82
N VAL A 124 -20.39 7.87 17.46
CA VAL A 124 -20.62 9.30 17.68
C VAL A 124 -21.28 9.39 19.05
N GLU A 125 -20.46 9.48 20.09
CA GLU A 125 -20.96 10.02 21.35
C GLU A 125 -21.22 11.51 21.09
N GLU A 126 -22.50 11.87 20.94
CA GLU A 126 -22.92 13.27 20.94
C GLU A 126 -22.52 13.84 22.31
N TYR A 127 -21.54 14.74 22.32
CA TYR A 127 -21.20 15.57 23.48
C TYR A 127 -22.13 16.77 23.55
#